data_AF-A0A7X9XE17-F1
#
_entry.id   AF-A0A7X9XE17-F1
#
_cell.length_a   1.000
_cell.length_b   1.000
_cell.length_c   1.000
_cell.angle_alpha   90.00
_cell.angle_beta   90.00
_cell.angle_gamma   90.00
#
_symmetry.space_group_name_H-M   'P 1'
#
loop_
_entity.id
_entity.type
_entity.pdbx_description
1 polymer ?
#
loop_
_entity_poly.entity_id
_entity_poly.type
_entity_poly.pdbx_seq_one_letter_code
_entity_poly.pdbx_strand_id
1 'polypeptide(L)'
;MGSGRRYDQEYKDMIVELYKSGMTVNEIAKEYGIANSTINGWINRCKEIKVSEEEVITVDEIMKLKKEMARIKFHASLKKEEIYTTTYKDFKEAQLAIFAYIEGWYKRKRIHSAINLTGDINLNLLFWQKEAVVAINYFQM
;
A
#
# COMPACT_ATOMS: atom_id res chain seq x y z
N MET A 1 34.07 -4.01 -6.22
CA MET A 1 32.70 -3.64 -5.82
C MET A 1 32.12 -4.80 -5.04
N GLY A 2 31.77 -4.62 -3.77
CA GLY A 2 31.31 -5.72 -2.91
C GLY A 2 29.89 -6.13 -3.26
N SER A 3 29.69 -7.38 -3.67
CA SER A 3 28.36 -7.96 -3.86
C SER A 3 27.71 -8.22 -2.49
N GLY A 4 26.92 -7.27 -2.01
CA GLY A 4 26.11 -7.48 -0.80
C GLY A 4 25.15 -8.66 -0.99
N ARG A 5 25.12 -9.61 -0.05
CA ARG A 5 24.11 -10.67 -0.03
C ARG A 5 22.71 -10.03 -0.02
N ARG A 6 21.89 -10.37 -1.02
CA ARG A 6 20.52 -9.88 -1.12
C ARG A 6 19.60 -10.94 -0.50
N TYR A 7 18.95 -10.59 0.60
CA TYR A 7 17.93 -11.41 1.23
C TYR A 7 16.56 -11.01 0.68
N ASP A 8 15.73 -11.99 0.31
CA ASP A 8 14.32 -11.78 -0.03
C ASP A 8 13.51 -11.36 1.22
N GLN A 9 12.23 -11.06 1.03
CA GLN A 9 11.39 -10.56 2.12
C GLN A 9 10.93 -11.69 3.06
N GLU A 10 10.55 -12.84 2.51
CA GLU A 10 10.09 -14.01 3.28
C GLU A 10 11.15 -14.47 4.27
N TYR A 11 12.41 -14.49 3.84
CA TYR A 11 13.55 -14.84 4.69
C TYR A 11 13.78 -13.83 5.81
N LYS A 12 13.60 -12.53 5.54
CA LYS A 12 13.72 -11.49 6.59
C LYS A 12 12.60 -11.63 7.62
N ASP A 13 11.39 -11.92 7.16
CA ASP A 13 10.22 -12.06 8.03
C ASP A 13 10.38 -13.27 8.95
N MET A 14 10.83 -14.41 8.42
CA MET A 14 11.19 -15.60 9.21
C MET A 14 12.23 -15.28 10.31
N ILE A 15 13.30 -14.53 9.98
CA ILE A 15 14.33 -14.15 10.97
C ILE A 15 13.75 -13.25 12.08
N VAL A 16 12.84 -12.34 11.73
CA VAL A 16 12.17 -11.47 12.69
C VAL A 16 11.20 -12.27 13.58
N GLU A 17 10.52 -13.29 13.04
CA GLU A 17 9.65 -14.19 13.81
C GLU A 17 10.43 -15.03 14.83
N LEU A 18 11.59 -15.55 14.46
CA LEU A 18 12.47 -16.28 15.39
C LEU A 18 12.93 -15.40 16.57
N TYR A 19 13.20 -14.11 16.31
CA TYR A 19 13.50 -13.18 17.38
C TYR A 19 12.28 -12.94 18.30
N LYS A 20 11.08 -12.81 17.72
CA LYS A 20 9.82 -12.67 18.47
C LYS A 20 9.47 -13.93 19.29
N SER A 21 9.90 -15.12 18.85
CA SER A 21 9.72 -16.37 19.60
C SER A 21 10.69 -16.53 20.78
N GLY A 22 11.56 -15.55 21.01
CA GLY A 22 12.46 -15.52 22.16
C GLY A 22 13.91 -15.93 21.86
N MET A 23 14.26 -16.24 20.60
CA MET A 23 15.66 -16.48 20.25
C MET A 23 16.46 -15.17 20.29
N THR A 24 17.69 -15.24 20.78
CA THR A 24 18.58 -14.09 20.83
C THR A 24 19.19 -13.80 19.47
N VAL A 25 19.54 -12.53 19.22
CA VAL A 25 20.19 -12.10 17.96
C VAL A 25 21.47 -12.89 17.69
N ASN A 26 22.22 -13.25 18.74
CA ASN A 26 23.46 -14.03 18.61
C ASN A 26 23.20 -15.48 18.18
N GLU A 27 22.15 -16.12 18.69
CA GLU A 27 21.77 -17.49 18.29
C GLU A 27 21.37 -17.50 16.82
N ILE A 28 20.51 -16.56 16.42
CA ILE A 28 20.07 -16.40 15.03
C ILE A 28 21.27 -16.08 14.12
N ALA A 29 22.17 -15.19 14.53
CA ALA A 29 23.37 -14.86 13.75
C ALA A 29 24.27 -16.07 13.49
N LYS A 30 24.43 -16.92 14.51
CA LYS A 30 25.26 -18.12 14.45
C LYS A 30 24.61 -19.20 13.59
N GLU A 31 23.31 -19.44 13.74
CA GLU A 31 22.58 -20.48 13.03
C GLU A 31 22.39 -20.16 11.54
N TYR A 32 22.07 -18.90 11.23
CA TYR A 32 21.76 -18.47 9.86
C TYR A 32 22.95 -17.79 9.15
N GLY A 33 24.09 -17.63 9.83
CA GLY A 33 25.30 -17.02 9.26
C GLY A 33 25.12 -15.56 8.86
N ILE A 34 24.32 -14.82 9.63
CA ILE A 34 23.95 -13.42 9.37
C ILE A 34 24.66 -12.52 10.38
N ALA A 35 25.20 -11.39 9.95
CA ALA A 35 25.79 -10.43 10.88
C ALA A 35 24.73 -9.88 11.85
N ASN A 36 25.07 -9.81 13.15
CA ASN A 36 24.22 -9.23 14.20
C ASN A 36 23.65 -7.85 13.83
N SER A 37 24.45 -6.99 13.18
CA SER A 37 24.02 -5.66 12.70
C SER A 37 22.92 -5.73 11.64
N THR A 38 22.92 -6.77 10.81
CA THR A 38 21.92 -6.99 9.77
C THR A 38 20.59 -7.41 10.38
N ILE A 39 20.61 -8.36 11.32
CA ILE A 39 19.44 -8.81 12.08
C ILE A 39 18.85 -7.65 12.87
N ASN A 40 19.69 -6.91 13.61
CA ASN A 40 19.25 -5.71 14.34
C ASN A 40 18.65 -4.65 13.41
N GLY A 41 19.16 -4.50 12.19
CA GLY A 41 18.57 -3.62 11.19
C GLY A 41 17.16 -4.07 10.78
N TRP A 42 16.90 -5.38 10.64
CA TRP A 42 15.55 -5.90 10.37
C TRP A 42 14.62 -5.73 11.57
N ILE A 43 15.08 -6.10 12.77
CA ILE A 43 14.31 -5.91 14.01
C ILE A 43 13.97 -4.43 14.23
N ASN A 44 14.93 -3.52 14.05
CA ASN A 44 14.71 -2.09 14.22
C ASN A 44 13.73 -1.50 13.20
N ARG A 45 13.66 -2.04 11.99
CA ARG A 45 12.64 -1.67 10.99
C ARG A 45 11.24 -2.19 11.35
N CYS A 46 11.17 -3.22 12.19
CA CYS A 46 9.95 -3.77 12.76
C CYS A 46 9.67 -3.23 14.17
N LYS A 47 10.47 -2.31 14.71
CA LYS A 47 10.19 -1.69 16.02
C LYS A 47 8.92 -0.87 15.90
N GLU A 48 7.92 -1.31 16.61
CA GLU A 48 6.65 -0.61 16.79
C GLU A 48 6.93 0.71 17.52
N ILE A 49 6.58 1.83 16.88
CA ILE A 49 6.50 3.12 17.58
C ILE A 49 5.24 3.03 18.44
N LYS A 50 5.41 2.98 19.77
CA LYS A 50 4.29 3.09 20.71
C LYS A 50 3.68 4.50 20.55
N VAL A 51 2.59 4.60 19.81
CA VAL A 51 1.65 5.71 19.91
C VAL A 51 0.88 5.44 21.20
N SER A 52 1.22 6.14 22.29
CA SER A 52 0.63 6.15 23.65
C SER A 52 -0.31 5.00 24.06
N GLU A 53 -0.02 4.36 25.21
CA GLU A 53 -0.68 3.15 25.77
C GLU A 53 -2.22 3.16 25.95
N GLU A 54 -2.93 4.25 25.64
CA GLU A 54 -4.37 4.42 25.90
C GLU A 54 -5.23 4.54 24.63
N GLU A 55 -4.64 4.67 23.44
CA GLU A 55 -5.41 4.73 22.18
C GLU A 55 -5.58 3.32 21.58
N VAL A 56 -6.69 2.66 21.94
CA VAL A 56 -7.15 1.47 21.23
C VAL A 56 -7.77 1.92 19.91
N ILE A 57 -6.96 1.94 18.85
CA ILE A 57 -7.48 2.18 17.49
C ILE A 57 -8.37 1.00 17.13
N THR A 58 -9.66 1.28 16.92
CA THR A 58 -10.64 0.26 16.57
C THR A 58 -10.38 -0.30 15.18
N VAL A 59 -10.84 -1.53 14.91
CA VAL A 59 -10.77 -2.12 13.56
C VAL A 59 -11.51 -1.22 12.55
N ASP A 60 -12.57 -0.53 12.98
CA ASP A 60 -13.31 0.43 12.16
C ASP A 60 -12.48 1.66 11.79
N GLU A 61 -11.70 2.22 12.71
CA GLU A 61 -10.77 3.32 12.42
C GLU A 61 -9.65 2.87 11.49
N ILE A 62 -9.10 1.67 11.69
CA ILE A 62 -8.13 1.08 10.76
C ILE A 62 -8.74 0.94 9.35
N MET A 63 -9.99 0.49 9.24
CA MET A 63 -10.69 0.39 7.95
C MET A 63 -10.93 1.77 7.32
N LYS A 64 -11.32 2.78 8.11
CA LYS A 64 -11.48 4.17 7.62
C LYS A 64 -10.17 4.74 7.09
N LEU A 65 -9.09 4.63 7.86
CA LEU A 65 -7.77 5.12 7.47
C LEU A 65 -7.25 4.43 6.21
N LYS A 66 -7.45 3.11 6.10
CA LYS A 66 -7.10 2.35 4.89
C LYS A 66 -7.92 2.80 3.68
N LYS A 67 -9.21 3.07 3.84
CA LYS A 67 -10.07 3.61 2.77
C LYS A 67 -9.59 5.00 2.33
N GLU A 68 -9.28 5.90 3.25
CA GLU A 68 -8.74 7.22 2.94
C GLU A 68 -7.38 7.14 2.24
N MET A 69 -6.49 6.27 2.71
CA MET A 69 -5.18 6.05 2.07
C MET A 69 -5.33 5.50 0.65
N ALA A 70 -6.26 4.59 0.42
CA ALA A 70 -6.57 4.07 -0.92
C ALA A 70 -7.11 5.19 -1.82
N ARG A 71 -8.05 5.99 -1.31
CA ARG A 71 -8.61 7.16 -2.00
C ARG A 71 -7.53 8.14 -2.43
N ILE A 72 -6.67 8.57 -1.50
CA ILE A 72 -5.57 9.51 -1.79
C ILE A 72 -4.64 8.97 -2.87
N LYS A 73 -4.25 7.68 -2.78
CA LYS A 73 -3.38 7.03 -3.78
C LYS A 73 -4.01 6.98 -5.17
N PHE A 74 -5.31 6.71 -5.25
CA PHE A 74 -6.05 6.73 -6.53
C PHE A 74 -6.03 8.13 -7.15
N HIS A 75 -6.46 9.16 -6.41
CA HIS A 75 -6.51 10.53 -6.91
C HIS A 75 -5.14 11.03 -7.37
N ALA A 76 -4.08 10.71 -6.62
CA ALA A 76 -2.71 11.05 -7.02
C ALA A 76 -2.29 10.37 -8.35
N SER A 77 -2.66 9.11 -8.53
CA SER A 77 -2.37 8.35 -9.75
C SER A 77 -3.13 8.90 -10.94
N LEU A 78 -4.45 9.06 -10.80
CA LEU A 78 -5.34 9.57 -11.84
C LEU A 78 -4.87 10.94 -12.35
N LYS A 79 -4.52 11.84 -11.42
CA LYS A 79 -4.01 13.17 -11.78
C LYS A 79 -2.75 13.07 -12.63
N LYS A 80 -1.76 12.31 -12.15
CA LYS A 80 -0.45 12.21 -12.79
C LYS A 80 -0.50 11.53 -14.16
N GLU A 81 -1.32 10.50 -14.29
CA GLU A 81 -1.24 9.55 -15.41
C GLU A 81 -2.26 9.84 -16.51
N GLU A 82 -3.41 10.42 -16.17
CA GLU A 82 -4.53 10.60 -17.09
C GLU A 82 -4.94 12.08 -17.24
N ILE A 83 -4.98 12.83 -16.13
CA ILE A 83 -5.47 14.23 -16.16
C ILE A 83 -4.40 15.20 -16.64
N TYR A 84 -3.18 15.15 -16.10
CA TYR A 84 -2.11 16.07 -16.50
C TYR A 84 -1.49 15.76 -17.86
N THR A 85 -1.82 14.60 -18.42
CA THR A 85 -1.27 14.10 -19.69
C THR A 85 -2.23 14.27 -20.87
N THR A 86 -3.51 14.54 -20.60
CA THR A 86 -4.58 14.53 -21.60
C THR A 86 -5.41 15.81 -21.52
N THR A 87 -5.82 16.33 -22.68
CA THR A 87 -6.80 17.42 -22.76
C THR A 87 -8.11 16.85 -23.29
N TYR A 88 -9.21 17.12 -22.58
CA TYR A 88 -10.54 16.65 -22.96
C TYR A 88 -11.32 17.77 -23.64
N LYS A 89 -12.04 17.43 -24.70
CA LYS A 89 -12.89 18.37 -25.43
C LYS A 89 -14.14 18.73 -24.64
N ASP A 90 -14.74 17.74 -23.98
CA ASP A 90 -15.96 17.90 -23.19
C ASP A 90 -15.99 16.94 -22.00
N PHE A 91 -16.93 17.19 -21.08
CA PHE A 91 -17.09 16.40 -19.86
C PHE A 91 -17.37 14.93 -20.15
N LYS A 92 -18.07 14.64 -21.24
CA LYS A 92 -18.44 13.27 -21.60
C LYS A 92 -17.22 12.47 -22.05
N GLU A 93 -16.33 13.10 -22.81
CA GLU A 93 -15.05 12.52 -23.18
C GLU A 93 -14.16 12.25 -21.95
N ALA A 94 -14.05 13.22 -21.04
CA ALA A 94 -13.32 13.05 -19.79
C ALA A 94 -13.89 11.88 -18.96
N GLN A 95 -15.21 11.79 -18.84
CA GLN A 95 -15.87 10.72 -18.10
C GLN A 95 -15.59 9.33 -18.70
N LEU A 96 -15.64 9.20 -20.02
CA LEU A 96 -15.36 7.94 -20.72
C LEU A 96 -13.89 7.54 -20.59
N ALA A 97 -12.96 8.49 -20.75
CA ALA A 97 -11.53 8.24 -20.63
C ALA A 97 -11.16 7.79 -19.21
N ILE A 98 -11.67 8.47 -18.19
CA ILE A 98 -11.42 8.12 -16.78
C ILE A 98 -12.03 6.76 -16.44
N PHE A 99 -13.22 6.45 -16.95
CA PHE A 99 -13.81 5.11 -16.80
C PHE A 99 -12.93 4.03 -17.44
N ALA A 100 -12.45 4.27 -18.67
CA ALA A 100 -11.56 3.35 -19.37
C ALA A 100 -10.21 3.19 -18.65
N TYR A 101 -9.65 4.26 -18.09
CA TYR A 101 -8.44 4.22 -17.27
C TYR A 101 -8.64 3.36 -16.01
N ILE A 102 -9.77 3.53 -15.32
CA ILE A 102 -10.10 2.77 -14.12
C ILE A 102 -10.22 1.28 -14.47
N GLU A 103 -11.17 0.92 -15.34
CA GLU A 103 -11.47 -0.46 -15.72
C GLU A 103 -10.28 -1.15 -16.40
N GLY A 104 -9.66 -0.42 -17.33
CA GLY A 104 -8.64 -0.95 -18.22
C GLY A 104 -7.24 -0.97 -17.64
N TRP A 105 -6.87 -0.09 -16.70
CA TRP A 105 -5.48 0.03 -16.28
C TRP A 105 -5.30 0.05 -14.77
N TYR A 106 -6.08 0.86 -14.05
CA TYR A 106 -5.96 0.99 -12.60
C TYR A 106 -6.34 -0.32 -11.88
N LYS A 107 -7.47 -0.94 -12.26
CA LYS A 107 -7.91 -2.20 -11.67
C LYS A 107 -6.91 -3.34 -11.89
N ARG A 108 -6.48 -3.53 -13.14
CA ARG A 108 -5.56 -4.63 -13.52
C ARG A 108 -4.21 -4.53 -12.81
N LYS A 109 -3.66 -3.33 -12.66
CA LYS A 109 -2.29 -3.16 -12.12
C LYS A 109 -2.23 -2.97 -10.61
N ARG A 110 -3.28 -2.43 -9.96
CA ARG A 110 -3.14 -1.89 -8.60
C ARG A 110 -4.17 -2.38 -7.59
N ILE A 111 -5.23 -3.07 -8.02
CA ILE A 111 -6.16 -3.69 -7.05
C ILE A 111 -5.50 -4.87 -6.33
N HIS A 112 -4.53 -5.57 -6.94
CA HIS A 112 -3.82 -6.70 -6.31
C HIS A 112 -3.02 -6.36 -5.05
N SER A 113 -2.65 -5.09 -4.78
CA SER A 113 -2.03 -4.70 -3.50
C SER A 113 -3.03 -4.31 -2.40
N ALA A 114 -4.30 -4.05 -2.76
CA ALA A 114 -5.35 -3.60 -1.85
C ALA A 114 -6.39 -4.70 -1.52
N ILE A 115 -6.39 -5.82 -2.27
CA ILE A 115 -7.32 -6.96 -2.14
C ILE A 115 -7.31 -7.60 -0.74
N ASN A 116 -6.21 -7.53 0.01
CA ASN A 116 -6.16 -8.10 1.37
C ASN A 116 -6.85 -7.25 2.45
N LEU A 117 -7.56 -6.17 2.10
CA LEU A 117 -8.14 -5.26 3.10
C LEU A 117 -9.63 -5.40 3.33
N THR A 118 -10.39 -5.89 2.34
CA THR A 118 -11.82 -6.13 2.48
C THR A 118 -12.19 -7.26 1.53
N GLY A 119 -12.59 -8.42 2.04
CA GLY A 119 -12.93 -9.63 1.26
C GLY A 119 -14.16 -9.51 0.34
N ASP A 120 -14.53 -8.30 -0.11
CA ASP A 120 -15.64 -8.08 -1.02
C ASP A 120 -15.21 -7.22 -2.22
N ILE A 121 -15.21 -7.88 -3.38
CA ILE A 121 -14.79 -7.35 -4.69
C ILE A 121 -15.82 -6.32 -5.22
N ASN A 122 -17.08 -6.38 -4.77
CA ASN A 122 -18.17 -5.59 -5.34
C ASN A 122 -18.31 -4.18 -4.73
N LEU A 123 -17.98 -4.02 -3.44
CA LEU A 123 -18.02 -2.71 -2.75
C LEU A 123 -16.95 -1.73 -3.27
N ASN A 124 -15.89 -2.22 -3.91
CA ASN A 124 -14.82 -1.39 -4.46
C ASN A 124 -15.28 -0.61 -5.71
N LEU A 125 -16.04 -1.23 -6.61
CA LEU A 125 -16.31 -0.64 -7.92
C LEU A 125 -17.16 0.63 -7.84
N LEU A 126 -18.27 0.57 -7.09
CA LEU A 126 -19.15 1.71 -6.92
C LEU A 126 -18.47 2.87 -6.16
N PHE A 127 -17.56 2.54 -5.24
CA PHE A 127 -16.73 3.53 -4.54
C PHE A 127 -15.80 4.27 -5.52
N TRP A 128 -15.06 3.55 -6.36
CA TRP A 128 -14.14 4.15 -7.34
C TRP A 128 -14.87 4.95 -8.43
N GLN A 129 -16.06 4.51 -8.85
CA GLN A 129 -16.89 5.25 -9.81
C GLN A 129 -17.40 6.58 -9.22
N LYS A 130 -17.81 6.58 -7.94
CA LYS A 130 -18.19 7.81 -7.24
C LYS A 130 -17.00 8.76 -7.07
N GLU A 131 -15.84 8.25 -6.67
CA GLU A 131 -14.63 9.06 -6.52
C GLU A 131 -14.11 9.60 -7.85
N ALA A 132 -14.29 8.87 -8.95
CA ALA A 132 -13.98 9.34 -10.29
C ALA A 132 -14.86 10.54 -10.70
N VAL A 133 -16.17 10.44 -10.45
CA VAL A 133 -17.11 11.55 -10.72
C VAL A 133 -16.75 12.79 -9.88
N VAL A 134 -16.39 12.58 -8.61
CA VAL A 134 -15.91 13.65 -7.73
C VAL A 134 -14.59 14.25 -8.25
N ALA A 135 -13.64 13.43 -8.71
CA ALA A 135 -12.39 13.90 -9.30
C ALA A 135 -12.62 14.75 -10.56
N ILE A 136 -13.58 14.38 -11.40
CA ILE A 136 -13.96 15.14 -12.60
C ILE A 136 -14.57 16.49 -12.19
N ASN A 137 -15.43 16.51 -11.16
CA ASN A 137 -16.12 17.73 -10.73
C ASN A 137 -15.23 18.76 -10.02
N TYR A 138 -14.09 18.36 -9.44
CA TYR A 138 -13.16 19.28 -8.77
C TYR A 138 -12.29 20.11 -9.73
N PHE A 139 -12.28 19.79 -11.03
CA PHE A 139 -11.45 20.46 -12.01
C PHE A 139 -12.35 21.07 -13.10
N GLN A 140 -12.51 22.39 -13.02
CA GLN A 140 -13.32 23.20 -13.94
C GLN A 140 -12.96 22.90 -15.40
N MET A 141 -13.91 22.29 -16.12
CA MET A 141 -14.10 22.56 -17.55
C MET A 141 -14.88 23.86 -17.71
#